data_AF-A0A6J4QSN5-F1
#
_entry.id   AF-A0A6J4QSN5-F1
#
_cell.length_a   1.000
_cell.length_b   1.000
_cell.length_c   1.000
_cell.angle_alpha   90.00
_cell.angle_beta   90.00
_cell.angle_gamma   90.00
#
_symmetry.space_group_name_H-M   'P 1'
#
loop_
_entity.id
_entity.type
_entity.pdbx_description
1 polymer ?
#
loop_
_entity_poly.entity_id
_entity_poly.type
_entity_poly.pdbx_seq_one_letter_code
_entity_poly.pdbx_strand_id
1 'polypeptide(L)'
;MEDLFRPREHRTRSIATAARAIPWSALACALLALATGCEGLVVSSGSEPACAHSGYVLRTGPDREVPGKPFSLHGGGFVEDVCYDTGQGRPEPPDRNIKIEFRQAGKTWDLATVDARPKTYDFDVKLRVPPDARPGRAVVSAAGELGTPERKLLVLAKAGR
;
A
#
# COMPACT_ATOMS: atom_id res chain seq x y z
N MET A 1 8.89 34.06 -38.15
CA MET A 1 9.78 33.54 -37.09
C MET A 1 8.98 32.46 -36.38
N GLU A 2 8.86 31.33 -37.08
CA GLU A 2 7.94 30.24 -36.80
C GLU A 2 8.75 29.13 -36.14
N ASP A 3 8.56 28.94 -34.83
CA ASP A 3 9.29 27.94 -34.08
C ASP A 3 8.51 26.63 -34.00
N LEU A 4 9.25 25.55 -34.28
CA LEU A 4 8.78 24.24 -34.68
C LEU A 4 8.16 23.47 -33.50
N PHE A 5 6.87 23.18 -33.64
CA PHE A 5 6.13 22.26 -32.80
C PHE A 5 6.61 20.81 -33.07
N ARG A 6 7.44 20.25 -32.19
CA ARG A 6 7.81 18.82 -32.25
C ARG A 6 6.86 17.98 -31.37
N PRO A 7 6.14 17.00 -31.93
CA PRO A 7 5.32 16.07 -31.16
C PRO A 7 6.19 15.07 -30.40
N ARG A 8 5.83 14.82 -29.14
CA ARG A 8 6.52 13.92 -28.20
C ARG A 8 5.98 12.50 -28.41
N GLU A 9 6.79 11.62 -28.97
CA GLU A 9 6.44 10.21 -29.21
C GLU A 9 6.19 9.46 -27.89
N HIS A 10 4.95 8.97 -27.72
CA HIS A 10 4.58 8.06 -26.65
C HIS A 10 5.09 6.64 -26.98
N ARG A 11 6.15 6.24 -26.27
CA ARG A 11 6.73 4.89 -26.37
C ARG A 11 5.95 3.93 -25.45
N THR A 12 4.95 3.25 -26.01
CA THR A 12 4.19 2.18 -25.35
C THR A 12 5.11 0.99 -25.07
N ARG A 13 5.43 0.71 -23.80
CA ARG A 13 6.15 -0.52 -23.42
C ARG A 13 5.12 -1.60 -23.09
N SER A 14 4.94 -2.54 -24.02
CA SER A 14 4.23 -3.80 -23.79
C SER A 14 4.99 -4.63 -22.75
N ILE A 15 4.34 -4.99 -21.65
CA ILE A 15 4.87 -5.93 -20.67
C ILE A 15 4.35 -7.32 -21.06
N ALA A 16 5.28 -8.18 -21.49
CA ALA A 16 5.00 -9.57 -21.81
C ALA A 16 4.78 -10.38 -20.53
N THR A 17 3.59 -10.96 -20.40
CA THR A 17 3.21 -11.88 -19.33
C THR A 17 3.89 -13.23 -19.57
N ALA A 18 4.87 -13.58 -18.74
CA ALA A 18 5.48 -14.91 -18.74
C ALA A 18 4.59 -15.88 -17.94
N ALA A 19 3.80 -16.69 -18.65
CA ALA A 19 3.08 -17.82 -18.10
C ALA A 19 4.08 -18.91 -17.66
N ARG A 20 4.11 -19.23 -16.36
CA ARG A 20 4.83 -20.40 -15.84
C ARG A 20 3.90 -21.58 -15.77
N ALA A 21 4.26 -22.64 -16.49
CA ALA A 21 3.64 -23.94 -16.48
C ALA A 21 3.70 -24.57 -15.08
N ILE A 22 2.55 -25.06 -14.61
CA ILE A 22 2.39 -25.82 -13.38
C ILE A 22 2.47 -27.31 -13.77
N PRO A 23 3.44 -28.09 -13.25
CA PRO A 23 3.57 -29.49 -13.60
C PRO A 23 2.43 -30.33 -13.01
N TRP A 24 1.83 -31.14 -13.89
CA TRP A 24 0.85 -32.18 -13.61
C TRP A 24 1.49 -33.35 -12.86
N SER A 25 1.24 -33.49 -11.56
CA SER A 25 1.48 -34.75 -10.85
C SER A 25 0.56 -34.88 -9.64
N ALA A 26 -0.18 -36.00 -9.61
CA ALA A 26 -1.07 -36.55 -8.57
C ALA A 26 -2.45 -35.86 -8.46
N LEU A 27 -3.57 -36.36 -9.00
CA LEU A 27 -3.97 -37.71 -9.42
C LEU A 27 -3.78 -38.77 -8.32
N ALA A 28 -4.70 -38.78 -7.35
CA ALA A 28 -5.35 -39.98 -6.80
C ALA A 28 -5.98 -39.66 -5.43
N CYS A 29 -7.30 -39.49 -5.40
CA CYS A 29 -8.19 -40.01 -4.35
C CYS A 29 -9.62 -39.67 -4.76
N ALA A 30 -10.09 -40.41 -5.77
CA ALA A 30 -11.51 -40.52 -6.06
C ALA A 30 -12.09 -41.67 -5.22
N LEU A 31 -13.37 -41.52 -4.91
CA LEU A 31 -14.36 -42.56 -4.58
C LEU A 31 -14.53 -42.91 -3.09
N LEU A 32 -15.58 -42.33 -2.49
CA LEU A 32 -16.65 -43.07 -1.80
C LEU A 32 -17.94 -42.21 -1.85
N ALA A 33 -18.85 -42.50 -2.78
CA ALA A 33 -20.20 -43.05 -2.55
C ALA A 33 -21.16 -42.12 -1.75
N LEU A 34 -22.05 -41.38 -2.43
CA LEU A 34 -23.45 -41.75 -2.73
C LEU A 34 -24.33 -41.95 -1.49
N ALA A 35 -25.02 -40.89 -1.09
CA ALA A 35 -26.32 -40.97 -0.44
C ALA A 35 -27.24 -39.89 -1.02
N THR A 36 -28.32 -40.35 -1.62
CA THR A 36 -29.45 -39.63 -2.20
C THR A 36 -30.21 -38.83 -1.15
N GLY A 37 -30.38 -37.53 -1.41
CA GLY A 37 -31.28 -36.64 -0.69
C GLY A 37 -31.40 -35.33 -1.44
N CYS A 38 -32.32 -35.26 -2.41
CA CYS A 38 -32.68 -34.01 -3.07
C CYS A 38 -33.54 -33.18 -2.11
N GLU A 39 -32.95 -32.23 -1.40
CA GLU A 39 -33.65 -31.05 -0.91
C GLU A 39 -32.80 -29.82 -1.28
N GLY A 40 -33.45 -28.85 -1.92
CA GLY A 40 -32.83 -27.84 -2.78
C GLY A 40 -31.67 -27.08 -2.13
N LEU A 41 -30.47 -27.24 -2.71
CA LEU A 41 -29.40 -26.27 -2.56
C LEU A 41 -29.81 -25.00 -3.30
N VAL A 42 -30.41 -24.08 -2.55
CA VAL A 42 -30.48 -22.67 -2.94
C VAL A 42 -29.03 -22.24 -3.11
N VAL A 43 -28.55 -22.22 -4.35
CA VAL A 43 -27.32 -21.53 -4.73
C VAL A 43 -27.64 -20.05 -4.58
N SER A 44 -27.56 -19.57 -3.35
CA SER A 44 -27.54 -18.16 -3.05
C SER A 44 -26.25 -17.66 -3.68
N SER A 45 -26.36 -17.18 -4.92
CA SER A 45 -25.36 -16.36 -5.58
C SER A 45 -25.38 -15.00 -4.87
N GLY A 46 -25.05 -15.03 -3.58
CA GLY A 46 -24.78 -13.88 -2.76
C GLY A 46 -23.58 -13.24 -3.42
N SER A 47 -23.84 -12.23 -4.23
CA SER A 47 -22.81 -11.32 -4.69
C SER A 47 -22.13 -10.84 -3.42
N GLU A 48 -20.87 -11.23 -3.20
CA GLU A 48 -20.08 -10.69 -2.09
C GLU A 48 -20.27 -9.17 -2.13
N PRO A 49 -20.65 -8.52 -1.02
CA PRO A 49 -20.81 -7.08 -1.01
C PRO A 49 -19.51 -6.48 -1.53
N ALA A 50 -19.62 -5.63 -2.54
CA ALA A 50 -18.50 -5.08 -3.29
C ALA A 50 -17.80 -3.98 -2.47
N CYS A 51 -17.37 -4.32 -1.26
CA CYS A 51 -16.64 -3.46 -0.35
C CYS A 51 -15.29 -4.10 -0.03
N ALA A 52 -14.52 -4.43 -1.07
CA ALA A 52 -13.10 -4.70 -0.88
C ALA A 52 -12.39 -3.35 -0.66
N HIS A 53 -12.51 -2.78 0.55
CA HIS A 53 -11.64 -1.67 0.93
C HIS A 53 -10.21 -2.22 0.96
N SER A 54 -9.39 -1.81 0.00
CA SER A 54 -7.97 -2.12 0.00
C SER A 54 -7.37 -1.34 1.17
N GLY A 55 -7.16 -2.01 2.30
CA GLY A 55 -6.70 -1.40 3.55
C GLY A 55 -5.43 -0.55 3.40
N TYR A 56 -5.05 0.14 4.48
CA TYR A 56 -3.98 1.13 4.50
C TYR A 56 -2.76 0.79 3.64
N VAL A 57 -2.40 1.73 2.77
CA VAL A 57 -1.24 1.60 1.89
C VAL A 57 -0.18 2.61 2.31
N LEU A 58 1.04 2.14 2.54
CA LEU A 58 2.19 3.00 2.79
C LEU A 58 3.34 2.66 1.83
N ARG A 59 3.82 3.66 1.10
CA ARG A 59 4.86 3.53 0.06
C ARG A 59 5.96 4.56 0.27
N THR A 60 7.20 4.15 0.10
CA THR A 60 8.38 5.02 0.15
C THR A 60 9.02 5.13 -1.22
N GLY A 61 9.53 6.32 -1.56
CA GLY A 61 10.33 6.54 -2.75
C GLY A 61 11.56 7.39 -2.42
N PRO A 62 12.80 6.84 -2.49
CA PRO A 62 13.16 5.44 -2.73
C PRO A 62 12.88 4.49 -1.55
N ASP A 63 13.07 3.17 -1.74
CA ASP A 63 13.01 2.13 -0.69
C ASP A 63 14.35 1.94 0.05
N ARG A 64 15.40 2.63 -0.40
CA ARG A 64 16.75 2.62 0.19
C ARG A 64 17.31 4.02 0.18
N GLU A 65 17.93 4.45 1.28
CA GLU A 65 18.46 5.81 1.38
C GLU A 65 19.61 5.89 2.40
N VAL A 66 20.46 6.92 2.33
CA VAL A 66 21.55 7.13 3.31
C VAL A 66 21.14 8.13 4.41
N PRO A 67 21.76 8.08 5.61
CA PRO A 67 21.47 9.01 6.69
C PRO A 67 21.55 10.48 6.26
N GLY A 68 20.55 11.26 6.69
CA GLY A 68 20.42 12.69 6.39
C GLY A 68 19.89 13.04 5.00
N LYS A 69 19.65 12.05 4.12
CA LYS A 69 19.09 12.30 2.78
C LYS A 69 17.57 12.29 2.78
N PRO A 70 16.96 13.03 1.84
CA PRO A 70 15.51 13.07 1.74
C PRO A 70 14.94 11.82 1.08
N PHE A 71 13.76 11.42 1.51
CA PHE A 71 12.92 10.41 0.83
C PHE A 71 11.46 10.88 0.84
N SER A 72 10.66 10.38 -0.09
CA SER A 72 9.22 10.63 -0.14
C SER A 72 8.45 9.49 0.52
N LEU A 73 7.40 9.83 1.25
CA LEU A 73 6.43 8.90 1.82
C LEU A 73 5.04 9.24 1.29
N HIS A 74 4.36 8.22 0.77
CA HIS A 74 2.97 8.29 0.33
C HIS A 74 2.15 7.34 1.19
N GLY A 75 1.10 7.85 1.82
CA GLY A 75 0.13 7.07 2.58
C GLY A 75 -1.27 7.21 1.97
N GLY A 76 -2.05 6.14 1.93
CA GLY A 76 -3.44 6.15 1.44
C GLY A 76 -4.34 5.20 2.23
N GLY A 77 -5.65 5.45 2.16
CA GLY A 77 -6.66 4.68 2.90
C GLY A 77 -6.90 5.19 4.32
N PHE A 78 -6.62 6.46 4.60
CA PHE A 78 -6.83 7.08 5.91
C PHE A 78 -8.26 7.63 6.06
N VAL A 79 -9.24 6.73 5.96
CA VAL A 79 -10.68 6.98 6.12
C VAL A 79 -11.32 5.78 6.80
N GLU A 80 -12.32 6.01 7.65
CA GLU A 80 -13.06 4.91 8.28
C GLU A 80 -13.78 4.09 7.20
N ASP A 81 -13.99 2.78 7.43
CA ASP A 81 -14.58 1.84 6.47
C ASP A 81 -16.01 2.24 6.10
N VAL A 82 -16.18 3.13 5.12
CA VAL A 82 -17.51 3.52 4.64
C VAL A 82 -17.91 2.63 3.47
N CYS A 83 -18.66 1.57 3.77
CA CYS A 83 -19.45 0.82 2.79
C CYS A 83 -20.66 1.68 2.37
N TYR A 84 -20.45 2.58 1.40
CA TYR A 84 -21.46 3.56 0.94
C TYR A 84 -22.69 2.94 0.27
N ASP A 85 -22.62 1.67 -0.09
CA ASP A 85 -23.67 0.89 -0.76
C ASP A 85 -24.90 0.63 0.13
N THR A 86 -24.85 0.98 1.42
CA THR A 86 -26.01 0.97 2.32
C THR A 86 -26.85 2.24 2.30
N GLY A 87 -26.47 3.28 1.53
CA GLY A 87 -27.19 4.55 1.46
C GLY A 87 -27.13 5.38 2.75
N GLN A 88 -26.28 5.00 3.70
CA GLN A 88 -26.07 5.71 4.96
C GLN A 88 -24.78 6.54 4.91
N GLY A 89 -24.91 7.81 5.25
CA GLY A 89 -23.78 8.63 5.71
C GLY A 89 -23.13 9.52 4.66
N ARG A 90 -22.85 10.77 5.06
CA ARG A 90 -21.83 11.59 4.41
C ARG A 90 -20.47 10.95 4.63
N PRO A 91 -19.50 11.17 3.74
CA PRO A 91 -18.14 10.70 3.97
C PRO A 91 -17.61 11.16 5.31
N GLU A 92 -17.05 10.20 6.05
CA GLU A 92 -16.29 10.49 7.26
C GLU A 92 -15.15 11.46 6.94
N PRO A 93 -14.79 12.34 7.89
CA PRO A 93 -13.63 13.19 7.71
C PRO A 93 -12.36 12.33 7.56
N PRO A 94 -11.40 12.76 6.72
CA PRO A 94 -10.09 12.10 6.65
C PRO A 94 -9.37 12.17 8.01
N ASP A 95 -8.55 11.15 8.29
CA ASP A 95 -7.70 11.11 9.48
C ASP A 95 -6.78 12.35 9.57
N ARG A 96 -6.54 12.80 10.81
CA ARG A 96 -5.77 14.00 11.11
C ARG A 96 -4.71 13.73 12.15
N ASN A 97 -3.72 14.62 12.22
CA ASN A 97 -2.61 14.51 13.16
C ASN A 97 -1.84 13.18 13.03
N ILE A 98 -1.74 12.66 11.80
CA ILE A 98 -1.03 11.41 11.51
C ILE A 98 0.46 11.62 11.77
N LYS A 99 0.98 10.94 12.80
CA LYS A 99 2.39 11.01 13.19
C LYS A 99 3.23 10.09 12.32
N ILE A 100 4.22 10.66 11.65
CA ILE A 100 5.19 9.90 10.87
C ILE A 100 6.43 9.66 11.71
N GLU A 101 6.70 8.40 12.01
CA GLU A 101 7.80 7.98 12.86
C GLU A 101 8.81 7.14 12.08
N PHE A 102 10.07 7.25 12.44
CA PHE A 102 11.14 6.38 11.99
C PHE A 102 11.61 5.52 13.16
N ARG A 103 11.73 4.21 12.98
CA ARG A 103 12.18 3.26 14.01
C ARG A 103 13.33 2.43 13.51
N GLN A 104 14.42 2.40 14.28
CA GLN A 104 15.60 1.58 13.99
C GLN A 104 16.37 1.26 15.26
N ALA A 105 16.70 -0.03 15.46
CA ALA A 105 17.55 -0.49 16.56
C ALA A 105 17.11 0.02 17.95
N GLY A 106 15.81 0.00 18.22
CA GLY A 106 15.22 0.45 19.50
C GLY A 106 15.12 1.96 19.67
N LYS A 107 15.56 2.75 18.70
CA LYS A 107 15.34 4.21 18.66
C LYS A 107 14.14 4.55 17.80
N THR A 108 13.40 5.57 18.22
CA THR A 108 12.30 6.19 17.49
C THR A 108 12.60 7.67 17.28
N TRP A 109 12.32 8.17 16.07
CA TRP A 109 12.41 9.59 15.73
C TRP A 109 11.09 10.05 15.14
N ASP A 110 10.55 11.15 15.67
CA ASP A 110 9.40 11.83 15.10
C ASP A 110 9.86 12.63 13.87
N LEU A 111 9.34 12.30 12.69
CA LEU A 111 9.74 12.95 11.45
C LEU A 111 8.82 14.11 11.07
N ALA A 112 7.51 13.91 11.19
CA ALA A 112 6.50 14.89 10.83
C ALA A 112 5.12 14.54 11.42
N THR A 113 4.21 15.50 11.41
CA THR A 113 2.77 15.29 11.57
C THR A 113 2.07 15.80 10.31
N VAL A 114 1.18 15.00 9.75
CA VAL A 114 0.45 15.32 8.51
C VAL A 114 -1.04 15.05 8.68
N ASP A 115 -1.85 15.71 7.85
CA ASP A 115 -3.27 15.41 7.73
C ASP A 115 -3.52 14.73 6.38
N ALA A 116 -4.44 13.76 6.34
CA ALA A 116 -4.88 13.20 5.08
C ALA A 116 -5.72 14.23 4.29
N ARG A 117 -5.53 14.25 2.97
CA ARG A 117 -6.20 15.20 2.09
C ARG A 117 -7.69 14.91 2.02
N PRO A 118 -8.55 15.95 2.01
CA PRO A 118 -9.97 15.75 1.79
C PRO A 118 -10.21 15.15 0.40
N LYS A 119 -11.19 14.24 0.31
CA LYS A 119 -11.63 13.52 -0.92
C LYS A 119 -10.75 12.36 -1.37
N THR A 120 -9.43 12.44 -1.20
CA THR A 120 -8.50 11.38 -1.64
C THR A 120 -8.01 10.50 -0.49
N TYR A 121 -8.16 10.94 0.77
CA TYR A 121 -7.83 10.15 1.97
C TYR A 121 -6.38 9.64 1.97
N ASP A 122 -5.49 10.46 1.42
CA ASP A 122 -4.09 10.16 1.21
C ASP A 122 -3.22 11.36 1.61
N PHE A 123 -1.92 11.14 1.73
CA PHE A 123 -0.95 12.20 1.93
C PHE A 123 0.34 11.90 1.16
N ASP A 124 1.08 12.97 0.84
CA ASP A 124 2.43 12.90 0.30
C ASP A 124 3.32 13.83 1.12
N VAL A 125 4.43 13.31 1.65
CA VAL A 125 5.36 14.10 2.44
C VAL A 125 6.81 13.77 2.10
N LYS A 126 7.65 14.81 2.04
CA LYS A 126 9.10 14.69 1.86
C LYS A 126 9.78 14.75 3.22
N LEU A 127 10.42 13.66 3.60
CA LEU A 127 11.05 13.46 4.90
C LEU A 127 12.56 13.32 4.73
N ARG A 128 13.29 13.20 5.83
CA ARG A 128 14.72 12.86 5.82
C ARG A 128 14.99 11.67 6.73
N VAL A 129 15.90 10.80 6.30
CA VAL A 129 16.44 9.76 7.18
C VAL A 129 17.19 10.45 8.32
N PRO A 130 16.97 10.08 9.60
CA PRO A 130 17.70 10.66 10.72
C PRO A 130 19.21 10.62 10.48
N PRO A 131 19.95 11.70 10.78
CA PRO A 131 21.39 11.76 10.51
C PRO A 131 22.21 10.77 11.35
N ASP A 132 21.69 10.33 12.49
CA ASP A 132 22.30 9.33 13.37
C ASP A 132 21.80 7.89 13.12
N ALA A 133 20.96 7.70 12.09
CA ALA A 133 20.55 6.36 11.66
C ALA A 133 21.77 5.55 11.20
N ARG A 134 21.80 4.27 11.58
CA ARG A 134 22.88 3.35 11.22
C ARG A 134 22.52 2.60 9.92
N PRO A 135 23.51 2.07 9.19
CA PRO A 135 23.23 1.17 8.07
C PRO A 135 22.43 -0.05 8.56
N GLY A 136 21.37 -0.40 7.85
CA GLY A 136 20.50 -1.52 8.21
C GLY A 136 19.02 -1.28 7.91
N ARG A 137 18.16 -2.21 8.34
CA ARG A 137 16.71 -2.09 8.18
C ARG A 137 16.14 -1.09 9.18
N ALA A 138 15.23 -0.24 8.71
CA ALA A 138 14.40 0.63 9.52
C ALA A 138 12.93 0.43 9.15
N VAL A 139 12.04 0.90 10.03
CA VAL A 139 10.60 0.92 9.83
C VAL A 139 10.14 2.37 9.86
N VAL A 140 9.34 2.76 8.88
CA VAL A 140 8.62 4.04 8.86
C VAL A 140 7.16 3.72 9.14
N SER A 141 6.57 4.33 10.18
CA SER A 141 5.14 4.20 10.50
C SER A 141 4.41 5.52 10.25
N ALA A 142 3.12 5.41 9.94
CA ALA A 142 2.19 6.54 9.94
C ALA A 142 1.07 6.23 10.95
N ALA A 143 1.20 6.74 12.18
CA ALA A 143 0.25 6.50 13.27
C ALA A 143 -0.84 7.57 13.29
N GLY A 144 -2.06 7.20 12.93
CA GLY A 144 -3.26 8.03 13.02
C GLY A 144 -4.32 7.39 13.92
N GLU A 145 -5.50 7.99 14.00
CA GLU A 145 -6.61 7.45 14.80
C GLU A 145 -7.14 6.15 14.22
N LEU A 146 -7.05 5.98 12.90
CA LEU A 146 -7.65 4.85 12.21
C LEU A 146 -6.69 3.65 12.07
N GLY A 147 -5.39 3.84 12.31
CA GLY A 147 -4.42 2.76 12.25
C GLY A 147 -2.96 3.21 12.25
N THR A 148 -2.06 2.23 12.12
CA THR A 148 -0.61 2.47 12.08
C THR A 148 0.06 1.63 11.00
N PRO A 149 -0.20 1.89 9.69
CA PRO A 149 0.53 1.22 8.63
C PRO A 149 2.03 1.44 8.74
N GLU A 150 2.80 0.41 8.36
CA GLU A 150 4.25 0.39 8.43
C GLU A 150 4.88 0.07 7.08
N ARG A 151 6.05 0.67 6.82
CA ARG A 151 6.87 0.38 5.65
C ARG A 151 8.33 0.22 6.03
N LYS A 152 8.97 -0.84 5.52
CA LYS A 152 10.40 -1.06 5.69
C LYS A 152 11.20 -0.16 4.74
N LEU A 153 12.26 0.45 5.26
CA LEU A 153 13.25 1.21 4.51
C LEU A 153 14.64 0.62 4.78
N LEU A 154 15.49 0.49 3.76
CA LEU A 154 16.87 0.07 3.93
C LEU A 154 17.80 1.29 4.03
N VAL A 155 18.39 1.52 5.19
CA VAL A 155 19.40 2.56 5.39
C VAL A 155 20.75 2.05 4.91
N LEU A 156 21.37 2.76 3.97
CA LEU A 156 22.67 2.43 3.40
C LEU A 156 23.80 3.15 4.13
N ALA A 157 25.01 2.59 4.08
CA ALA A 157 26.20 3.27 4.57
C ALA A 157 26.47 4.53 3.74
N LYS A 158 26.88 5.61 4.41
CA LYS A 158 27.39 6.80 3.72
C LYS A 158 28.70 6.41 3.02
N ALA A 159 28.81 6.67 1.72
CA ALA A 159 30.08 6.52 1.02
C ALA A 159 31.12 7.42 1.71
N GLY A 160 32.22 6.83 2.17
CA GLY A 160 33.37 7.57 2.68
C GLY A 160 33.82 8.57 1.61
N ARG A 161 34.00 9.83 2.00
CA ARG A 161 34.65 10.83 1.16
C ARG A 161 36.11 10.88 1.51
#